data_AF-A0A418GEJ3-F1
#
_entry.id   AF-A0A418GEJ3-F1
#
_cell.length_a   1.000
_cell.length_b   1.000
_cell.length_c   1.000
_cell.angle_alpha   90.00
_cell.angle_beta   90.00
_cell.angle_gamma   90.00
#
_symmetry.space_group_name_H-M   'P 1'
#
loop_
_entity.id
_entity.type
_entity.pdbx_description
1 polymer ?
#
loop_
_entity_poly.entity_id
_entity_poly.type
_entity_poly.pdbx_seq_one_letter_code
_entity_poly.pdbx_strand_id
1 'polypeptide(L)'
;SLVSARIAQMCLCEFCVDITSMKVAERTGSTDKLLAVADWRQSPLFSDEERLALEYAEAASVTPPTVDDALRARLATHFDAQALTELTALIGLQNLSARFNSAMDIPAQGLCRIPEKRS
;
A
#
# COMPACT_ATOMS: atom_id res chain seq x y z
N SER A 1 -0.33 6.31 1.88
CA SER A 1 -0.78 5.42 2.97
C SER A 1 -0.01 4.12 2.90
N LEU A 2 -0.14 3.22 3.88
CA LEU A 2 0.47 1.89 3.83
C LEU A 2 -0.06 1.05 2.66
N VAL A 3 -1.36 1.15 2.36
CA VAL A 3 -1.99 0.57 1.16
C VAL A 3 -1.32 1.06 -0.12
N SER A 4 -1.11 2.37 -0.28
CA SER A 4 -0.44 2.91 -1.47
C SER A 4 0.99 2.39 -1.61
N ALA A 5 1.73 2.30 -0.51
CA ALA A 5 3.10 1.82 -0.49
C ALA A 5 3.16 0.34 -0.91
N ARG A 6 2.21 -0.48 -0.43
CA ARG A 6 2.15 -1.90 -0.78
C ARG A 6 1.84 -2.12 -2.25
N ILE A 7 0.87 -1.41 -2.81
CA ILE A 7 0.53 -1.50 -4.25
C ILE A 7 1.72 -1.06 -5.11
N ALA A 8 2.41 0.02 -4.72
CA ALA A 8 3.62 0.49 -5.41
C ALA A 8 4.71 -0.59 -5.45
N GLN A 9 4.93 -1.31 -4.34
CA GLN A 9 5.86 -2.45 -4.28
C GLN A 9 5.41 -3.60 -5.18
N MET A 10 4.13 -3.98 -5.17
CA MET A 10 3.60 -5.05 -6.03
C MET A 10 3.74 -4.74 -7.52
N CYS A 11 3.64 -3.46 -7.89
CA CYS A 11 3.77 -2.99 -9.26
C CYS A 11 5.21 -2.59 -9.63
N LEU A 12 6.20 -2.79 -8.75
CA LEU A 12 7.60 -2.39 -8.97
C LEU A 12 7.76 -0.92 -9.42
N CYS A 13 6.96 -0.01 -8.87
CA CYS A 13 7.05 1.42 -9.20
C CYS A 13 7.98 2.15 -8.22
N GLU A 14 9.25 2.34 -8.59
CA GLU A 14 10.26 3.00 -7.75
C GLU A 14 9.84 4.42 -7.34
N PHE A 15 9.41 5.24 -8.30
CA PHE A 15 8.89 6.59 -8.03
C PHE A 15 7.74 6.59 -7.01
N CYS A 16 6.82 5.64 -7.15
CA CYS A 16 5.65 5.56 -6.28
C CYS A 16 6.02 5.12 -4.86
N VAL A 17 7.00 4.21 -4.73
CA VAL A 17 7.56 3.82 -3.42
C VAL A 17 8.22 5.02 -2.76
N ASP A 18 9.01 5.79 -3.51
CA ASP A 18 9.72 6.98 -3.02
C ASP A 18 8.75 8.05 -2.50
N ILE A 19 7.84 8.54 -3.35
CA ILE A 19 6.89 9.59 -2.97
C ILE A 19 5.92 9.15 -1.86
N THR A 20 5.52 7.88 -1.84
CA THR A 20 4.60 7.38 -0.81
C THR A 20 5.30 7.24 0.53
N SER A 21 6.56 6.80 0.52
CA SER A 21 7.37 6.70 1.74
C SER A 21 7.58 8.08 2.36
N MET A 22 7.88 9.10 1.56
CA MET A 22 7.98 10.50 2.02
C MET A 22 6.67 10.94 2.68
N LYS A 23 5.55 10.83 1.96
CA LYS A 23 4.23 11.27 2.45
C LYS A 23 3.77 10.55 3.72
N VAL A 24 4.13 9.27 3.88
CA VAL A 24 3.77 8.53 5.10
C VAL A 24 4.67 8.95 6.25
N ALA A 25 5.99 9.06 6.04
CA ALA A 25 6.92 9.53 7.07
C ALA A 25 6.56 10.93 7.60
N GLU A 26 6.17 11.86 6.72
CA GLU A 26 5.69 13.19 7.08
C GLU A 26 4.44 13.15 7.98
N ARG A 27 3.53 12.20 7.75
CA ARG A 27 2.27 12.10 8.47
C ARG A 27 2.38 11.36 9.80
N THR A 28 3.21 10.32 9.86
CA THR A 28 3.30 9.41 11.02
C THR A 28 4.50 9.70 11.91
N GLY A 29 5.51 10.44 11.42
CA GLY A 29 6.78 10.65 12.11
C GLY A 29 7.63 9.37 12.27
N SER A 30 7.21 8.24 11.69
CA SER A 30 7.92 6.95 11.75
C SER A 30 7.88 6.25 10.41
N THR A 31 9.00 5.60 10.07
CA THR A 31 9.16 4.77 8.87
C THR A 31 9.05 3.27 9.16
N ASP A 32 8.83 2.84 10.41
CA ASP A 32 8.88 1.43 10.80
C ASP A 32 7.85 0.58 10.03
N LYS A 33 6.62 1.07 9.96
CA LYS A 33 5.55 0.41 9.20
C LYS A 33 5.80 0.45 7.69
N LEU A 34 6.43 1.50 7.15
CA LEU A 34 6.81 1.56 5.73
C LEU A 34 7.84 0.48 5.39
N LEU A 35 8.86 0.34 6.23
CA LEU A 35 9.90 -0.66 6.09
C LEU A 35 9.34 -2.08 6.22
N ALA A 36 8.34 -2.27 7.08
CA ALA A 36 7.74 -3.57 7.32
C ALA A 36 6.56 -3.91 6.39
N VAL A 37 6.08 -2.99 5.54
CA VAL A 37 4.83 -3.18 4.78
C VAL A 37 4.94 -4.28 3.73
N ALA A 38 6.14 -4.61 3.27
CA ALA A 38 6.34 -5.74 2.36
C ALA A 38 6.04 -7.09 3.03
N ASP A 39 6.32 -7.20 4.33
CA ASP A 39 6.20 -8.39 5.18
C ASP A 39 5.10 -8.21 6.25
N TRP A 40 4.04 -7.47 5.89
CA TRP A 40 3.00 -7.04 6.83
C TRP A 40 2.29 -8.19 7.54
N ARG A 41 2.20 -9.37 6.90
CA ARG A 41 1.53 -10.56 7.48
C ARG A 41 2.27 -11.07 8.72
N GLN A 42 3.60 -11.01 8.69
CA GLN A 42 4.50 -11.49 9.74
C GLN A 42 4.84 -10.39 10.75
N SER A 43 4.68 -9.13 10.39
CA SER A 43 5.06 -8.00 11.23
C SER A 43 4.05 -7.72 12.35
N PRO A 44 4.49 -7.60 13.62
CA PRO A 44 3.62 -7.26 14.75
C PRO A 44 3.19 -5.79 14.74
N LEU A 45 3.68 -4.96 13.80
CA LEU A 45 3.41 -3.53 13.80
C LEU A 45 1.99 -3.18 13.34
N PHE A 46 1.33 -4.06 12.60
CA PHE A 46 0.05 -3.76 11.94
C PHE A 46 -1.15 -4.26 12.75
N SER A 47 -2.13 -3.38 12.95
CA SER A 47 -3.42 -3.74 13.55
C SER A 47 -4.23 -4.66 12.62
N ASP A 48 -5.28 -5.30 13.15
CA ASP A 48 -6.17 -6.15 12.36
C ASP A 48 -6.86 -5.39 11.22
N GLU A 49 -7.24 -4.14 11.47
CA GLU A 49 -7.83 -3.25 10.45
C GLU A 49 -6.82 -2.91 9.34
N GLU A 50 -5.57 -2.58 9.70
CA GLU A 50 -4.51 -2.32 8.73
C GLU A 50 -4.17 -3.56 7.90
N ARG A 51 -4.11 -4.73 8.55
CA ARG A 51 -3.91 -6.03 7.91
C ARG A 51 -5.01 -6.31 6.89
N LEU A 52 -6.28 -6.07 7.27
CA LEU A 52 -7.42 -6.28 6.38
C LEU A 52 -7.41 -5.31 5.19
N ALA A 53 -7.05 -4.04 5.39
CA ALA A 53 -6.89 -3.08 4.31
C ALA A 53 -5.76 -3.47 3.35
N LEU A 54 -4.64 -4.00 3.86
CA LEU A 54 -3.52 -4.49 3.05
C LEU A 54 -3.89 -5.76 2.27
N GLU A 55 -4.61 -6.71 2.91
CA GLU A 55 -5.14 -7.90 2.24
C GLU A 55 -6.06 -7.53 1.07
N TYR A 56 -6.98 -6.58 1.30
CA TYR A 56 -7.87 -6.08 0.27
C TYR A 56 -7.11 -5.39 -0.87
N ALA A 57 -6.15 -4.54 -0.54
CA ALA A 57 -5.29 -3.88 -1.52
C ALA A 57 -4.55 -4.90 -2.41
N GLU A 58 -3.96 -5.94 -1.83
CA GLU A 58 -3.28 -6.98 -2.60
C GLU A 58 -4.26 -7.74 -3.50
N ALA A 59 -5.38 -8.23 -2.96
CA ALA A 59 -6.37 -9.00 -3.71
C ALA A 59 -7.02 -8.20 -4.85
N ALA A 60 -7.23 -6.90 -4.67
CA ALA A 60 -7.76 -6.02 -5.70
C ALA A 60 -6.71 -5.64 -6.77
N SER A 61 -5.41 -5.78 -6.48
CA SER A 61 -4.32 -5.30 -7.35
C SER A 61 -3.65 -6.40 -8.17
N VAL A 62 -3.93 -7.68 -7.92
CA VAL A 62 -3.47 -8.79 -8.76
C VAL A 62 -4.27 -8.86 -10.08
N THR A 63 -3.72 -9.57 -11.07
CA THR A 63 -4.36 -9.78 -12.38
C THR A 63 -4.49 -11.28 -12.65
N PRO A 64 -5.71 -11.85 -12.69
CA PRO A 64 -6.99 -11.20 -12.40
C PRO A 64 -7.15 -10.84 -10.91
N PRO A 65 -8.01 -9.85 -10.55
CA PRO A 65 -8.34 -9.56 -9.16
C PRO A 65 -8.95 -10.78 -8.44
N THR A 66 -8.64 -10.96 -7.17
CA THR A 66 -9.04 -12.13 -6.36
C THR A 66 -9.90 -11.78 -5.14
N VAL A 67 -10.59 -10.64 -5.16
CA VAL A 67 -11.50 -10.24 -4.06
C VAL A 67 -12.73 -11.16 -4.06
N ASP A 68 -12.85 -12.02 -3.05
CA ASP A 68 -13.96 -12.96 -2.88
C ASP A 68 -15.04 -12.47 -1.88
N ASP A 69 -16.11 -13.25 -1.71
CA ASP A 69 -17.21 -12.90 -0.80
C ASP A 69 -16.79 -12.94 0.67
N ALA A 70 -15.86 -13.82 1.04
CA ALA A 70 -15.36 -13.93 2.40
C ALA A 70 -14.59 -12.67 2.81
N LEU A 71 -13.75 -12.15 1.92
CA LEU A 71 -13.03 -10.90 2.12
C LEU A 71 -13.99 -9.71 2.14
N ARG A 72 -14.98 -9.65 1.24
CA ARG A 72 -16.04 -8.62 1.25
C ARG A 72 -16.78 -8.59 2.59
N ALA A 73 -17.16 -9.76 3.12
CA ALA A 73 -17.85 -9.87 4.39
C ALA A 73 -17.00 -9.35 5.55
N ARG A 74 -15.71 -9.72 5.62
CA ARG A 74 -14.77 -9.22 6.63
C ARG A 74 -14.55 -7.71 6.51
N LEU A 75 -14.44 -7.18 5.30
CA LEU A 75 -14.31 -5.72 5.08
C LEU A 75 -15.52 -4.97 5.65
N ALA A 76 -16.73 -5.48 5.42
CA ALA A 76 -17.96 -4.86 5.90
C ALA A 76 -18.11 -4.87 7.43
N THR A 77 -17.35 -5.68 8.17
CA THR A 77 -17.36 -5.64 9.65
C THR A 77 -16.46 -4.55 10.24
N HIS A 78 -15.50 -4.04 9.47
CA HIS A 78 -14.51 -3.04 9.93
C HIS A 78 -14.67 -1.68 9.25
N PHE A 79 -15.15 -1.64 8.01
CA PHE A 79 -15.29 -0.42 7.23
C PHE A 79 -16.77 -0.20 6.88
N ASP A 80 -17.27 1.02 7.11
CA ASP A 80 -18.56 1.42 6.58
C ASP A 80 -18.49 1.58 5.04
N ALA A 81 -19.66 1.77 4.41
CA ALA A 81 -19.76 1.87 2.96
C ALA A 81 -18.96 3.06 2.39
N GLN A 82 -18.85 4.16 3.13
CA GLN A 82 -18.10 5.34 2.70
C GLN A 82 -16.59 5.04 2.73
N ALA A 83 -16.09 4.56 3.87
CA ALA A 83 -14.69 4.20 4.06
C ALA A 83 -14.22 3.14 3.06
N LEU A 84 -15.06 2.13 2.78
CA LEU A 84 -14.75 1.10 1.79
C LEU A 84 -14.71 1.68 0.36
N THR A 85 -15.62 2.61 0.04
CA THR A 85 -15.62 3.30 -1.26
C THR A 85 -14.35 4.14 -1.45
N GLU A 86 -13.96 4.91 -0.43
CA GLU A 86 -12.74 5.72 -0.45
C GLU A 86 -11.49 4.85 -0.57
N LEU A 87 -11.42 3.74 0.18
CA LEU A 87 -10.33 2.77 0.10
C LEU A 87 -10.22 2.15 -1.29
N THR A 88 -11.35 1.74 -1.87
CA THR A 88 -11.41 1.16 -3.23
C THR A 88 -10.94 2.16 -4.28
N ALA A 89 -11.38 3.42 -4.18
CA ALA A 89 -10.96 4.48 -5.09
C ALA A 89 -9.45 4.75 -4.99
N LEU A 90 -8.90 4.76 -3.77
CA LEU A 90 -7.46 4.90 -3.54
C LEU A 90 -6.68 3.74 -4.17
N ILE A 91 -7.15 2.50 -4.00
CA ILE A 91 -6.52 1.31 -4.59
C ILE A 91 -6.53 1.40 -6.12
N GLY A 92 -7.66 1.78 -6.72
CA GLY A 92 -7.78 1.95 -8.17
C GLY A 92 -6.84 3.01 -8.73
N LEU A 93 -6.81 4.19 -8.11
CA LEU A 93 -5.90 5.27 -8.48
C LEU A 93 -4.43 4.83 -8.37
N GLN A 94 -4.07 4.17 -7.28
CA GLN A 94 -2.70 3.72 -7.09
C GLN A 94 -2.29 2.64 -8.10
N ASN A 95 -3.18 1.70 -8.45
CA ASN A 95 -2.91 0.72 -9.50
C ASN A 95 -2.64 1.39 -10.85
N LEU A 96 -3.47 2.38 -11.22
CA LEU A 96 -3.27 3.15 -12.43
C LEU A 96 -1.90 3.83 -12.43
N SER A 97 -1.61 4.62 -11.38
CA SER A 97 -0.36 5.38 -11.29
C SER A 97 0.87 4.47 -11.25
N ALA A 98 0.84 3.39 -10.45
CA ALA A 98 2.00 2.51 -10.28
C ALA A 98 2.31 1.71 -11.54
N ARG A 99 1.29 1.13 -12.19
CA ARG A 99 1.50 0.39 -13.44
C ARG A 99 1.93 1.30 -14.57
N PHE A 100 1.36 2.51 -14.67
CA PHE A 100 1.78 3.50 -15.66
C PHE A 100 3.25 3.89 -15.48
N ASN A 101 3.62 4.33 -14.28
CA ASN A 101 4.99 4.80 -14.02
C ASN A 101 6.02 3.67 -14.15
N SER A 102 5.69 2.44 -13.73
CA SER A 102 6.55 1.28 -13.93
C SER A 102 6.73 0.96 -15.41
N ALA A 103 5.66 0.98 -16.20
CA ALA A 103 5.74 0.76 -17.66
C ALA A 103 6.56 1.83 -18.39
N MET A 104 6.62 3.05 -17.85
CA MET A 104 7.39 4.17 -18.38
C MET A 104 8.83 4.24 -17.82
N ASP A 105 9.23 3.27 -16.98
CA ASP A 105 10.55 3.22 -16.32
C ASP A 105 10.91 4.52 -15.60
N ILE A 106 9.93 5.11 -14.89
CA ILE A 106 10.14 6.36 -14.16
C ILE A 106 10.90 6.05 -12.85
N PRO A 107 12.14 6.56 -12.68
CA PRO A 107 12.97 6.22 -11.53
C PRO A 107 12.51 6.94 -10.26
N ALA A 108 12.99 6.46 -9.10
CA ALA A 108 12.90 7.22 -7.86
C ALA A 108 13.55 8.62 -8.00
N GLN A 109 13.00 9.61 -7.30
CA GLN A 109 13.49 11.01 -7.34
C GLN A 109 14.27 11.40 -6.08
N GLY A 110 14.44 10.47 -5.14
CA GLY A 110 15.15 10.72 -3.88
C GLY A 110 14.34 11.60 -2.91
N LEU A 111 13.02 11.57 -3.00
CA LEU A 111 12.09 12.33 -2.16
C LEU A 111 12.08 11.82 -0.72
N CYS A 112 12.28 10.51 -0.52
CA CYS A 112 12.37 9.86 0.77
C CYS A 112 13.77 9.27 0.96
N ARG A 113 14.59 9.94 1.78
CA ARG A 113 15.83 9.34 2.31
C ARG A 113 15.48 8.47 3.51
N ILE A 114 15.13 7.22 3.26
CA ILE A 114 15.08 6.21 4.32
C ILE A 114 16.51 6.05 4.85
N PRO A 115 16.79 6.23 6.15
CA PRO A 115 18.12 6.00 6.69
C PRO A 115 18.58 4.58 6.34
N GLU A 116 19.73 4.44 5.69
CA GLU A 116 20.32 3.12 5.48
C GLU A 116 20.49 2.43 6.83
N LYS A 117 20.02 1.19 6.94
CA LYS A 117 20.19 0.36 8.13
C LYS A 117 21.70 0.29 8.39
N ARG A 118 22.17 0.90 9.48
CA ARG A 118 23.57 0.81 9.89
C ARG A 118 23.87 -0.67 10.13
N SER A 119 24.70 -1.25 9.26
CA SER A 119 25.21 -2.62 9.34
C SER A 119 25.91 -2.88 10.67
#